data_AF-A0A3M1XCC3-F1
#
_entry.id   AF-A0A3M1XCC3-F1
#
_cell.length_a   1.000
_cell.length_b   1.000
_cell.length_c   1.000
_cell.angle_alpha   90.00
_cell.angle_beta   90.00
_cell.angle_gamma   90.00
#
_symmetry.space_group_name_H-M   'P 1'
#
loop_
_entity.id
_entity.type
_entity.pdbx_description
1 polymer ?
#
loop_
_entity_poly.entity_id
_entity_poly.type
_entity_poly.pdbx_seq_one_letter_code
_entity_poly.pdbx_strand_id
1 'polypeptide(L)'
;GVVCIYVAIGQKLAQVARVVSTLEQYGAMDYTIVVVASAADSATLQYIAPYAGCAMGEEIMENGVTIGGQFINDALCVYDDLTKHAYAYRQVSLLLRRPPAREAYPGDIFYLHSRLLERAARLAYQWVIREADDSDEWGDGHSANGKIYDGAIGEETAKHDMKALAAETGKKYKLVKNPRTGGSLTALPIIETQLGDVSAYIPTNVISITDGQLFLETDLFNAGIRPAINVGISVSRVGGDAQTRAMKQVASRLKLDLAQFRELQAFATFGSDVDKTTLQLLERGRRMTELLKQKQYEPRPLWAQVVAIFAGTNGYLDKIPVNRIQDWEQQFIKYIEMSYPDLVNGIMTEKRISDENIAKLRSAIEAFNRTFS
;
A
#
# COMPACT_ATOMS: atom_id res chain seq x y z
N GLY A 1 9.26 3.44 -11.67
CA GLY A 1 8.84 4.49 -10.73
C GLY A 1 7.33 4.44 -10.58
N VAL A 2 6.73 5.41 -9.89
CA VAL A 2 5.27 5.59 -9.82
C VAL A 2 4.98 7.07 -9.98
N VAL A 3 4.01 7.44 -10.81
CA VAL A 3 3.50 8.81 -10.91
C VAL A 3 2.36 8.99 -9.90
N CYS A 4 2.40 10.06 -9.12
CA CYS A 4 1.39 10.34 -8.11
C CYS A 4 0.36 11.36 -8.64
N ILE A 5 -0.89 11.22 -8.22
CA ILE A 5 -1.98 12.14 -8.50
C ILE A 5 -2.70 12.40 -7.18
N TYR A 6 -2.74 13.65 -6.74
CA TYR A 6 -3.47 14.07 -5.55
C TYR A 6 -4.68 14.91 -5.96
N VAL A 7 -5.89 14.39 -5.74
CA VAL A 7 -7.14 15.04 -6.09
C VAL A 7 -7.78 15.63 -4.84
N ALA A 8 -7.70 16.94 -4.68
CA ALA A 8 -8.32 17.68 -3.59
C ALA A 8 -9.76 18.10 -3.96
N ILE A 9 -10.74 17.59 -3.22
CA ILE A 9 -12.17 17.73 -3.47
C ILE A 9 -12.81 18.43 -2.28
N GLY A 10 -13.35 19.63 -2.49
CA GLY A 10 -13.97 20.43 -1.44
C GLY A 10 -13.01 20.85 -0.31
N GLN A 11 -11.69 20.79 -0.54
CA GLN A 11 -10.68 21.17 0.45
C GLN A 11 -10.46 22.69 0.46
N LYS A 12 -9.98 23.22 1.59
CA LYS A 12 -9.59 24.63 1.68
C LYS A 12 -8.30 24.84 0.86
N LEU A 13 -8.25 25.89 0.02
CA LEU A 13 -7.05 26.20 -0.79
C LEU A 13 -5.78 26.33 0.05
N ALA A 14 -5.87 26.94 1.24
CA ALA A 14 -4.73 27.06 2.15
C ALA A 14 -4.19 25.71 2.65
N GLN A 15 -5.05 24.68 2.77
CA GLN A 15 -4.63 23.33 3.13
C GLN A 15 -3.94 22.65 1.96
N VAL A 16 -4.51 22.77 0.75
CA VAL A 16 -3.90 22.22 -0.47
C VAL A 16 -2.53 22.85 -0.72
N ALA A 17 -2.40 24.16 -0.55
CA ALA A 17 -1.12 24.87 -0.70
C ALA A 17 -0.05 24.36 0.28
N ARG A 18 -0.42 24.03 1.53
CA ARG A 18 0.50 23.40 2.49
C ARG A 18 0.94 22.01 2.05
N VAL A 19 0.02 21.21 1.49
CA VAL A 19 0.34 19.89 0.95
C VAL A 19 1.32 20.02 -0.22
N VAL A 20 1.05 20.91 -1.17
CA VAL A 20 1.95 21.18 -2.31
C VAL A 20 3.33 21.62 -1.82
N SER A 21 3.41 22.59 -0.91
CA SER A 21 4.68 23.04 -0.34
C SER A 21 5.44 21.92 0.36
N THR A 22 4.74 20.99 1.02
CA THR A 22 5.36 19.81 1.63
C THR A 22 5.91 18.87 0.55
N LEU A 23 5.14 18.60 -0.51
CA LEU A 23 5.59 17.78 -1.62
C LEU A 23 6.81 18.39 -2.31
N GLU A 24 6.87 19.72 -2.48
CA GLU A 24 8.03 20.43 -3.00
C GLU A 24 9.24 20.27 -2.08
N GLN A 25 9.06 20.49 -0.77
CA GLN A 25 10.12 20.39 0.23
C GLN A 25 10.79 19.01 0.24
N TYR A 26 10.01 17.94 0.03
CA TYR A 26 10.50 16.57 0.01
C TYR A 26 10.80 16.03 -1.41
N GLY A 27 10.76 16.89 -2.45
CA GLY A 27 11.08 16.51 -3.84
C GLY A 27 10.06 15.59 -4.51
N ALA A 28 8.84 15.50 -3.98
CA ALA A 28 7.79 14.64 -4.51
C ALA A 28 6.98 15.30 -5.65
N MET A 29 7.03 16.63 -5.80
CA MET A 29 6.29 17.32 -6.86
C MET A 29 6.77 16.99 -8.28
N ASP A 30 8.03 16.59 -8.46
CA ASP A 30 8.60 16.23 -9.78
C ASP A 30 7.85 15.08 -10.48
N TYR A 31 7.15 14.26 -9.70
CA TYR A 31 6.36 13.13 -10.19
C TYR A 31 4.92 13.15 -9.66
N THR A 32 4.42 14.30 -9.15
CA THR A 32 3.06 14.41 -8.62
C THR A 32 2.22 15.44 -9.38
N ILE A 33 1.06 15.02 -9.87
CA ILE A 33 0.02 15.88 -10.41
C ILE A 33 -0.95 16.25 -9.28
N VAL A 34 -1.36 17.52 -9.20
CA VAL A 34 -2.34 17.98 -8.20
C VAL A 34 -3.58 18.52 -8.92
N VAL A 35 -4.72 17.89 -8.70
CA VAL A 35 -6.04 18.31 -9.22
C VAL A 35 -6.80 18.95 -8.08
N VAL A 36 -7.28 20.17 -8.27
CA VAL A 36 -7.95 20.94 -7.20
C VAL A 36 -9.34 21.36 -7.63
N ALA A 37 -10.34 20.93 -6.86
CA ALA A 37 -11.66 21.54 -6.80
C ALA A 37 -11.91 21.94 -5.34
N SER A 38 -11.69 23.20 -5.01
CA SER A 38 -11.72 23.71 -3.66
C SER A 38 -13.14 23.80 -3.08
N ALA A 39 -13.24 24.05 -1.78
CA ALA A 39 -14.50 24.32 -1.10
C ALA A 39 -15.27 25.53 -1.67
N ALA A 40 -14.58 26.47 -2.34
CA ALA A 40 -15.19 27.65 -2.94
C ALA A 40 -15.71 27.40 -4.38
N ASP A 41 -15.29 26.30 -5.00
CA ASP A 41 -15.69 25.96 -6.36
C ASP A 41 -17.11 25.35 -6.39
N SER A 42 -17.71 25.33 -7.58
CA SER A 42 -19.06 24.80 -7.75
C SER A 42 -19.13 23.30 -7.41
N ALA A 43 -20.31 22.84 -6.98
CA ALA A 43 -20.55 21.41 -6.75
C ALA A 43 -20.29 20.56 -8.01
N THR A 44 -20.48 21.13 -9.21
CA THR A 44 -20.16 20.45 -10.48
C THR A 44 -18.65 20.24 -10.65
N LEU A 45 -17.82 21.21 -10.30
CA LEU A 45 -16.36 21.06 -10.35
C LEU A 45 -15.86 20.03 -9.32
N GLN A 46 -16.39 20.10 -8.09
CA GLN A 46 -16.08 19.11 -7.05
C GLN A 46 -16.51 17.69 -7.45
N TYR A 47 -17.64 17.57 -8.15
CA TYR A 47 -18.13 16.30 -8.72
C TYR A 47 -17.24 15.75 -9.83
N ILE A 48 -16.69 16.59 -10.72
CA ILE A 48 -15.92 16.08 -11.87
C ILE A 48 -14.43 15.85 -11.56
N ALA A 49 -13.87 16.52 -10.54
CA ALA A 49 -12.46 16.46 -10.22
C ALA A 49 -11.89 15.02 -10.02
N PRO A 50 -12.57 14.09 -9.33
CA PRO A 50 -12.09 12.71 -9.21
C PRO A 50 -11.99 11.99 -10.56
N TYR A 51 -12.96 12.22 -11.45
CA TYR A 51 -12.94 11.61 -12.77
C TYR A 51 -11.80 12.15 -13.64
N ALA A 52 -11.49 13.44 -13.52
CA ALA A 52 -10.36 14.07 -14.21
C ALA A 52 -9.02 13.52 -13.71
N GLY A 53 -8.82 13.42 -12.39
CA GLY A 53 -7.60 12.83 -11.83
C GLY A 53 -7.45 11.35 -12.20
N CYS A 54 -8.55 10.59 -12.20
CA CYS A 54 -8.55 9.20 -12.64
C CYS A 54 -8.18 9.07 -14.13
N ALA A 55 -8.71 9.94 -15.01
CA ALA A 55 -8.37 9.92 -16.43
C ALA A 55 -6.89 10.24 -16.69
N MET A 56 -6.29 11.16 -15.93
CA MET A 56 -4.85 11.40 -15.98
C MET A 56 -4.05 10.15 -15.57
N GLY A 57 -4.53 9.41 -14.58
CA GLY A 57 -3.94 8.15 -14.12
C GLY A 57 -4.05 7.03 -15.15
N GLU A 58 -5.19 6.94 -15.85
CA GLU A 58 -5.39 5.98 -16.94
C GLU A 58 -4.45 6.23 -18.12
N GLU A 59 -4.23 7.49 -18.50
CA GLU A 59 -3.26 7.84 -19.54
C GLU A 59 -1.85 7.31 -19.21
N ILE A 60 -1.43 7.47 -17.93
CA ILE A 60 -0.16 6.92 -17.46
C ILE A 60 -0.19 5.39 -17.44
N MET A 61 -1.30 4.79 -17.02
CA MET A 61 -1.46 3.33 -16.95
C MET A 61 -1.40 2.67 -18.34
N GLU A 62 -2.04 3.26 -19.34
CA GLU A 62 -2.18 2.71 -20.69
C GLU A 62 -0.97 3.01 -21.56
N ASN A 63 -0.53 4.27 -21.60
CA ASN A 63 0.51 4.73 -22.53
C ASN A 63 1.88 4.89 -21.86
N GLY A 64 1.91 5.08 -20.54
CA GLY A 64 3.11 5.40 -19.79
C GLY A 64 3.66 6.80 -20.09
N VAL A 65 4.58 7.25 -19.26
CA VAL A 65 5.27 8.53 -19.38
C VAL A 65 6.76 8.34 -19.15
N THR A 66 7.58 9.23 -19.70
CA THR A 66 9.02 9.23 -19.44
C THR A 66 9.37 10.37 -18.50
N ILE A 67 9.88 10.05 -17.31
CA ILE A 67 10.35 11.03 -16.32
C ILE A 67 11.82 10.73 -16.02
N GLY A 68 12.70 11.72 -16.19
CA GLY A 68 14.14 11.55 -15.93
C GLY A 68 14.80 10.44 -16.77
N GLY A 69 14.31 10.18 -17.98
CA GLY A 69 14.78 9.09 -18.86
C GLY A 69 14.26 7.70 -18.51
N GLN A 70 13.42 7.56 -17.48
CA GLN A 70 12.79 6.29 -17.11
C GLN A 70 11.35 6.24 -17.61
N PHE A 71 11.00 5.16 -18.30
CA PHE A 71 9.61 4.86 -18.65
C PHE A 71 8.84 4.39 -17.40
N ILE A 72 7.68 4.98 -17.15
CA ILE A 72 6.82 4.71 -16.01
C ILE A 72 5.39 4.56 -16.51
N ASN A 73 4.75 3.44 -16.19
CA ASN A 73 3.34 3.17 -16.49
C ASN A 73 2.55 2.76 -15.25
N ASP A 74 3.11 3.01 -14.06
CA ASP A 74 2.42 2.83 -12.79
C ASP A 74 2.03 4.20 -12.22
N ALA A 75 0.76 4.35 -11.85
CA ALA A 75 0.19 5.56 -11.28
C ALA A 75 -0.46 5.27 -9.90
N LEU A 76 -0.38 6.26 -9.01
CA LEU A 76 -1.04 6.27 -7.71
C LEU A 76 -1.95 7.49 -7.63
N CYS A 77 -3.27 7.28 -7.47
CA CYS A 77 -4.25 8.35 -7.34
C CYS A 77 -4.86 8.38 -5.94
N VAL A 78 -4.72 9.51 -5.24
CA VAL A 78 -5.28 9.76 -3.91
C VAL A 78 -6.46 10.72 -4.04
N TYR A 79 -7.65 10.31 -3.55
CA TYR A 79 -8.86 11.12 -3.58
C TYR A 79 -9.15 11.70 -2.19
N ASP A 80 -9.08 13.03 -2.03
CA ASP A 80 -9.20 13.74 -0.74
C ASP A 80 -10.33 14.79 -0.77
N ASP A 81 -11.58 14.44 -0.49
CA ASP A 81 -12.04 13.11 -0.09
C ASP A 81 -13.36 12.74 -0.79
N LEU A 82 -13.66 11.44 -0.83
CA LEU A 82 -14.86 10.94 -1.51
C LEU A 82 -16.15 11.17 -0.70
N THR A 83 -16.06 11.55 0.58
CA THR A 83 -17.22 12.00 1.35
C THR A 83 -17.73 13.34 0.82
N LYS A 84 -16.83 14.31 0.60
CA LYS A 84 -17.15 15.61 -0.01
C LYS A 84 -17.58 15.47 -1.47
N HIS A 85 -17.01 14.51 -2.20
CA HIS A 85 -17.47 14.15 -3.54
C HIS A 85 -18.95 13.70 -3.55
N ALA A 86 -19.32 12.82 -2.62
CA ALA A 86 -20.71 12.38 -2.46
C ALA A 86 -21.65 13.54 -2.09
N TYR A 87 -21.20 14.47 -1.24
CA TYR A 87 -21.97 15.68 -0.89
C TYR A 87 -22.24 16.56 -2.12
N ALA A 88 -21.22 16.79 -2.95
CA ALA A 88 -21.35 17.56 -4.17
C ALA A 88 -22.35 16.91 -5.14
N TYR A 89 -22.26 15.59 -5.35
CA TYR A 89 -23.20 14.87 -6.21
C TYR A 89 -24.64 14.88 -5.67
N ARG A 90 -24.81 14.78 -4.35
CA ARG A 90 -26.11 14.92 -3.69
C ARG A 90 -26.71 16.30 -3.95
N GLN A 91 -25.92 17.37 -3.80
CA GLN A 91 -26.39 18.74 -4.07
C GLN A 91 -26.85 18.91 -5.52
N VAL A 92 -26.03 18.46 -6.48
CA VAL A 92 -26.38 18.52 -7.91
C VAL A 92 -27.67 17.73 -8.19
N SER A 93 -27.80 16.54 -7.62
CA SER A 93 -28.98 15.68 -7.83
C SER A 93 -30.27 16.26 -7.27
N LEU A 94 -30.21 16.85 -6.07
CA LEU A 94 -31.37 17.50 -5.43
C LEU A 94 -31.81 18.76 -6.19
N LEU A 95 -30.87 19.57 -6.68
CA LEU A 95 -31.18 20.73 -7.52
C LEU A 95 -31.87 20.33 -8.84
N LEU A 96 -31.50 19.18 -9.39
CA LEU A 96 -32.15 18.57 -10.56
C LEU A 96 -33.48 17.86 -10.23
N ARG A 97 -33.96 17.94 -8.98
CA ARG A 97 -35.18 17.29 -8.49
C ARG A 97 -35.20 15.77 -8.69
N ARG A 98 -34.02 15.13 -8.68
CA ARG A 98 -33.95 13.66 -8.65
C ARG A 98 -34.47 13.16 -7.30
N PRO A 99 -35.29 12.10 -7.25
CA PRO A 99 -35.78 11.54 -5.99
C PRO A 99 -34.63 11.12 -5.07
N PRO A 100 -34.58 11.60 -3.81
CA PRO A 100 -33.61 11.15 -2.83
C PRO A 100 -33.99 9.79 -2.23
N ALA A 101 -32.98 9.09 -1.72
CA ALA A 101 -33.10 7.84 -0.99
C ALA A 101 -32.51 8.00 0.44
N ARG A 102 -31.77 7.01 0.93
CA ARG A 102 -31.15 7.01 2.27
C ARG A 102 -30.22 8.22 2.43
N GLU A 103 -30.31 8.89 3.59
CA GLU A 103 -29.49 10.07 3.95
C GLU A 103 -29.53 11.21 2.90
N ALA A 104 -30.65 11.30 2.17
CA ALA A 104 -30.91 12.25 1.08
C ALA A 104 -30.00 12.11 -0.15
N TYR A 105 -29.21 11.04 -0.27
CA TYR A 105 -28.43 10.76 -1.47
C TYR A 105 -29.30 10.26 -2.62
N PRO A 106 -28.91 10.49 -3.88
CA PRO A 106 -29.61 9.89 -5.02
C PRO A 106 -29.42 8.36 -5.04
N GLY A 107 -30.35 7.63 -5.65
CA GLY A 107 -30.32 6.15 -5.67
C GLY A 107 -29.10 5.53 -6.37
N ASP A 108 -28.41 6.29 -7.23
CA ASP A 108 -27.20 5.90 -7.96
C ASP A 108 -25.90 6.33 -7.28
N ILE A 109 -25.93 6.74 -6.00
CA ILE A 109 -24.73 7.15 -5.26
C ILE A 109 -23.67 6.05 -5.15
N PHE A 110 -24.08 4.79 -5.15
CA PHE A 110 -23.15 3.66 -5.23
C PHE A 110 -22.40 3.66 -6.57
N TYR A 111 -23.14 3.83 -7.67
CA TYR A 111 -22.60 3.84 -9.03
C TYR A 111 -21.61 4.99 -9.26
N LEU A 112 -21.80 6.12 -8.57
CA LEU A 112 -20.86 7.25 -8.57
C LEU A 112 -19.43 6.79 -8.25
N HIS A 113 -19.27 6.07 -7.13
CA HIS A 113 -17.96 5.65 -6.64
C HIS A 113 -17.50 4.33 -7.26
N SER A 114 -18.40 3.39 -7.58
CA SER A 114 -17.98 2.14 -8.19
C SER A 114 -17.38 2.39 -9.57
N ARG A 115 -18.05 3.12 -10.46
CA ARG A 115 -17.50 3.42 -11.79
C ARG A 115 -16.21 4.27 -11.76
N LEU A 116 -15.94 4.94 -10.65
CA LEU A 116 -14.70 5.69 -10.45
C LEU A 116 -13.57 4.77 -9.99
N LEU A 117 -13.81 3.97 -8.96
CA LEU A 117 -12.78 3.14 -8.33
C LEU A 117 -12.47 1.87 -9.11
N GLU A 118 -13.44 1.31 -9.84
CA GLU A 118 -13.24 0.16 -10.74
C GLU A 118 -12.35 0.47 -11.95
N ARG A 119 -12.03 1.75 -12.19
CA ARG A 119 -11.04 2.17 -13.20
C ARG A 119 -9.60 1.98 -12.70
N ALA A 120 -9.40 1.86 -11.39
CA ALA A 120 -8.11 1.59 -10.79
C ALA A 120 -7.82 0.09 -10.86
N ALA A 121 -7.00 -0.31 -11.84
CA ALA A 121 -6.69 -1.71 -12.11
C ALA A 121 -5.22 -1.90 -12.53
N ARG A 122 -4.83 -3.15 -12.73
CA ARG A 122 -3.57 -3.52 -13.38
C ARG A 122 -3.89 -4.12 -14.75
N LEU A 123 -3.31 -3.55 -15.81
CA LEU A 123 -3.45 -4.07 -17.15
C LEU A 123 -2.66 -5.38 -17.32
N ALA A 124 -3.09 -6.21 -18.25
CA ALA A 124 -2.36 -7.41 -18.62
C ALA A 124 -1.02 -7.06 -19.30
N TYR A 125 -0.01 -7.89 -19.06
CA TYR A 125 1.23 -7.82 -19.82
C TYR A 125 1.07 -8.46 -21.19
N GLN A 126 1.83 -7.95 -22.15
CA GLN A 126 2.10 -8.67 -23.38
C GLN A 126 3.30 -9.60 -23.21
N TRP A 127 3.21 -10.78 -23.83
CA TRP A 127 4.24 -11.81 -23.79
C TRP A 127 4.55 -12.34 -25.18
N VAL A 128 5.80 -12.70 -25.39
CA VAL A 128 6.27 -13.43 -26.58
C VAL A 128 7.12 -14.62 -26.17
N ILE A 129 7.21 -15.61 -27.05
CA ILE A 129 8.04 -16.79 -26.85
C ILE A 129 9.33 -16.59 -27.64
N ARG A 130 10.48 -16.82 -27.02
CA ARG A 130 11.79 -16.75 -27.68
C ARG A 130 12.64 -17.96 -27.36
N GLU A 131 13.61 -18.26 -28.22
CA GLU A 131 14.60 -19.29 -27.93
C GLU A 131 15.44 -18.86 -26.71
N ALA A 132 15.92 -19.83 -25.94
CA ALA A 132 16.56 -19.56 -24.64
C ALA A 132 17.83 -18.69 -24.75
N ASP A 133 18.53 -18.79 -25.88
CA ASP A 133 19.74 -18.07 -26.26
C ASP A 133 19.48 -16.69 -26.90
N ASP A 134 18.23 -16.37 -27.25
CA ASP A 134 17.85 -15.08 -27.83
C ASP A 134 17.87 -13.95 -26.78
N SER A 135 17.86 -12.69 -27.22
CA SER A 135 17.80 -11.52 -26.34
C SER A 135 16.50 -11.43 -25.53
N ASP A 136 16.59 -10.90 -24.31
CA ASP A 136 15.42 -10.55 -23.48
C ASP A 136 14.82 -9.18 -23.86
N GLU A 137 15.45 -8.43 -24.77
CA GLU A 137 14.94 -7.13 -25.21
C GLU A 137 13.69 -7.27 -26.07
N TRP A 138 12.64 -6.53 -25.74
CA TRP A 138 11.36 -6.63 -26.45
C TRP A 138 11.48 -6.37 -27.96
N GLY A 139 12.26 -5.37 -28.38
CA GLY A 139 12.47 -5.04 -29.80
C GLY A 139 11.15 -4.77 -30.53
N ASP A 140 10.95 -5.46 -31.65
CA ASP A 140 9.76 -5.42 -32.50
C ASP A 140 8.62 -6.36 -32.07
N GLY A 141 8.80 -7.10 -30.96
CA GLY A 141 7.83 -8.10 -30.51
C GLY A 141 7.88 -9.41 -31.30
N HIS A 142 8.98 -9.72 -31.99
CA HIS A 142 9.14 -11.03 -32.62
C HIS A 142 9.01 -12.18 -31.61
N SER A 143 8.17 -13.15 -31.98
CA SER A 143 7.87 -14.36 -31.23
C SER A 143 8.15 -15.58 -32.10
N ALA A 144 8.75 -16.62 -31.52
CA ALA A 144 9.17 -17.83 -32.24
C ALA A 144 8.01 -18.56 -32.96
N ASN A 145 6.77 -18.35 -32.50
CA ASN A 145 5.57 -18.90 -33.13
C ASN A 145 4.69 -17.83 -33.81
N GLY A 146 5.20 -16.61 -33.98
CA GLY A 146 4.50 -15.49 -34.59
C GLY A 146 3.33 -14.91 -33.79
N LYS A 147 3.12 -15.34 -32.53
CA LYS A 147 2.03 -14.83 -31.67
C LYS A 147 2.55 -13.91 -30.57
N ILE A 148 1.86 -12.80 -30.37
CA ILE A 148 1.94 -11.98 -29.17
C ILE A 148 0.76 -12.35 -28.30
N TYR A 149 1.02 -12.68 -27.04
CA TYR A 149 -0.01 -13.06 -26.07
C TYR A 149 -0.36 -11.86 -25.20
N ASP A 150 -1.65 -11.57 -25.08
CA ASP A 150 -2.19 -10.48 -24.29
C ASP A 150 -3.42 -10.93 -23.47
N GLY A 151 -4.01 -9.99 -22.74
CA GLY A 151 -5.20 -10.25 -21.92
C GLY A 151 -4.92 -11.08 -20.65
N ALA A 152 -5.98 -11.32 -19.89
CA ALA A 152 -5.90 -11.90 -18.55
C ALA A 152 -5.27 -13.31 -18.49
N ILE A 153 -5.45 -14.11 -19.55
CA ILE A 153 -4.92 -15.47 -19.68
C ILE A 153 -3.70 -15.55 -20.61
N GLY A 154 -3.17 -14.40 -21.05
CA GLY A 154 -2.09 -14.34 -22.04
C GLY A 154 -0.84 -15.05 -21.56
N GLU A 155 -0.44 -14.84 -20.30
CA GLU A 155 0.75 -15.50 -19.73
C GLU A 155 0.59 -17.02 -19.67
N GLU A 156 -0.58 -17.51 -19.23
CA GLU A 156 -0.84 -18.95 -19.11
C GLU A 156 -0.87 -19.63 -20.48
N THR A 157 -1.49 -18.97 -21.46
CA THR A 157 -1.56 -19.45 -22.84
C THR A 157 -0.17 -19.44 -23.48
N ALA A 158 0.63 -18.39 -23.23
CA ALA A 158 2.03 -18.33 -23.67
C ALA A 158 2.86 -19.47 -23.06
N LYS A 159 2.67 -19.78 -21.77
CA LYS A 159 3.34 -20.93 -21.11
C LYS A 159 2.94 -22.27 -21.73
N HIS A 160 1.66 -22.43 -22.07
CA HIS A 160 1.16 -23.65 -22.70
C HIS A 160 1.76 -23.83 -24.10
N ASP A 161 1.65 -22.82 -24.95
CA ASP A 161 2.18 -22.88 -26.32
C ASP A 161 3.71 -22.99 -26.36
N MET A 162 4.41 -22.35 -25.41
CA MET A 162 5.86 -22.51 -25.26
C MET A 162 6.26 -23.97 -24.98
N LYS A 163 5.50 -24.68 -24.13
CA LYS A 163 5.74 -26.10 -23.84
C LYS A 163 5.46 -26.98 -25.06
N ALA A 164 4.39 -26.68 -25.81
CA ALA A 164 4.08 -27.39 -27.05
C ALA A 164 5.19 -27.20 -28.09
N LEU A 165 5.63 -25.95 -28.31
CA LEU A 165 6.71 -25.61 -29.24
C LEU A 165 8.05 -26.27 -28.86
N ALA A 166 8.36 -26.33 -27.56
CA ALA A 166 9.54 -27.04 -27.05
C ALA A 166 9.48 -28.55 -27.34
N ALA A 167 8.30 -29.16 -27.21
CA ALA A 167 8.10 -30.58 -27.51
C ALA A 167 8.21 -30.90 -29.02
N GLU A 168 7.72 -30.01 -29.88
CA GLU A 168 7.75 -30.17 -31.33
C GLU A 168 9.14 -29.98 -31.94
N THR A 169 9.88 -28.96 -31.47
CA THR A 169 11.17 -28.57 -32.06
C THR A 169 12.39 -29.17 -31.34
N GLY A 170 12.19 -29.67 -30.12
CA GLY A 170 13.28 -30.12 -29.24
C GLY A 170 14.16 -29.00 -28.69
N LYS A 171 13.83 -27.72 -28.95
CA LYS A 171 14.57 -26.56 -28.48
C LYS A 171 14.08 -26.07 -27.12
N LYS A 172 14.92 -25.27 -26.45
CA LYS A 172 14.54 -24.58 -25.21
C LYS A 172 14.03 -23.18 -25.52
N TYR A 173 12.91 -22.82 -24.92
CA TYR A 173 12.28 -21.51 -25.06
C TYR A 173 12.12 -20.82 -23.72
N LYS A 174 11.93 -19.50 -23.76
CA LYS A 174 11.62 -18.63 -22.63
C LYS A 174 10.50 -17.66 -23.00
N LEU A 175 9.84 -17.13 -21.99
CA LEU A 175 8.88 -16.04 -22.14
C LEU A 175 9.57 -14.70 -21.93
N VAL A 176 9.39 -13.79 -22.88
CA VAL A 176 9.84 -12.41 -22.77
C VAL A 176 8.62 -11.51 -22.60
N LYS A 177 8.68 -10.67 -21.57
CA LYS A 177 7.60 -9.75 -21.17
C LYS A 177 7.82 -8.38 -21.79
N ASN A 178 6.77 -7.74 -22.32
CA ASN A 178 6.89 -6.36 -22.80
C ASN A 178 7.02 -5.39 -21.61
N PRO A 179 8.17 -4.73 -21.41
CA PRO A 179 8.37 -3.82 -20.28
C PRO A 179 7.52 -2.54 -20.39
N ARG A 180 6.95 -2.24 -21.57
CA ARG A 180 6.11 -1.07 -21.80
C ARG A 180 4.61 -1.31 -21.54
N THR A 181 4.23 -2.54 -21.19
CA THR A 181 2.83 -2.92 -20.92
C THR A 181 2.62 -3.27 -19.46
N GLY A 182 1.39 -3.62 -19.08
CA GLY A 182 1.04 -4.03 -17.73
C GLY A 182 1.13 -2.91 -16.71
N GLY A 183 0.87 -1.68 -17.15
CA GLY A 183 0.75 -0.53 -16.26
C GLY A 183 -0.39 -0.68 -15.27
N SER A 184 -0.33 0.08 -14.19
CA SER A 184 -1.33 0.01 -13.13
C SER A 184 -1.77 1.38 -12.63
N LEU A 185 -3.02 1.49 -12.24
CA LEU A 185 -3.56 2.63 -11.50
C LEU A 185 -3.96 2.14 -10.11
N THR A 186 -3.20 2.54 -9.09
CA THR A 186 -3.53 2.28 -7.69
C THR A 186 -4.35 3.45 -7.15
N ALA A 187 -5.52 3.18 -6.57
CA ALA A 187 -6.37 4.21 -5.96
C ALA A 187 -6.35 4.13 -4.43
N LEU A 188 -6.16 5.28 -3.76
CA LEU A 188 -6.30 5.45 -2.31
C LEU A 188 -7.39 6.48 -2.02
N PRO A 189 -8.67 6.08 -1.95
CA PRO A 189 -9.74 6.98 -1.57
C PRO A 189 -9.73 7.28 -0.07
N ILE A 190 -9.85 8.56 0.29
CA ILE A 190 -10.08 9.00 1.67
C ILE A 190 -11.59 9.13 1.89
N ILE A 191 -12.05 8.64 3.03
CA ILE A 191 -13.43 8.77 3.51
C ILE A 191 -13.40 9.35 4.91
N GLU A 192 -14.08 10.46 5.09
CA GLU A 192 -14.34 11.04 6.41
C GLU A 192 -15.56 10.35 7.03
N THR A 193 -15.37 9.71 8.18
CA THR A 193 -16.45 9.14 8.99
C THR A 193 -16.87 10.13 10.08
N GLN A 194 -18.17 10.18 10.39
CA GLN A 194 -18.69 11.01 11.47
C GLN A 194 -18.64 10.21 12.77
N LEU A 195 -17.96 10.73 13.79
CA LEU A 195 -17.82 10.08 15.11
C LEU A 195 -17.30 8.62 15.05
N GLY A 196 -16.52 8.28 14.02
CA GLY A 196 -16.01 6.91 13.84
C GLY A 196 -17.03 5.90 13.33
N ASP A 197 -18.23 6.32 12.93
CA ASP A 197 -19.26 5.42 12.40
C ASP A 197 -18.91 4.92 10.99
N VAL A 198 -18.46 3.66 10.92
CA VAL A 198 -18.17 2.94 9.67
C VAL A 198 -19.41 2.35 9.00
N SER A 199 -20.55 2.31 9.69
CA SER A 199 -21.81 1.74 9.21
C SER A 199 -22.70 2.75 8.48
N ALA A 200 -22.28 4.01 8.45
CA ALA A 200 -22.90 5.06 7.66
C ALA A 200 -22.91 4.70 6.17
N TYR A 201 -23.82 5.32 5.41
CA TYR A 201 -24.13 4.87 4.06
C TYR A 201 -22.95 4.97 3.09
N ILE A 202 -22.25 6.12 3.05
CA ILE A 202 -21.10 6.32 2.16
C ILE A 202 -19.89 5.45 2.53
N PRO A 203 -19.44 5.39 3.80
CA PRO A 203 -18.37 4.49 4.21
C PRO A 203 -18.66 3.02 3.84
N THR A 204 -19.87 2.52 4.12
CA THR A 204 -20.26 1.14 3.81
C THR A 204 -20.18 0.85 2.30
N ASN A 205 -20.68 1.77 1.46
CA ASN A 205 -20.60 1.62 0.01
C ASN A 205 -19.15 1.53 -0.47
N VAL A 206 -18.29 2.45 -0.02
CA VAL A 206 -16.88 2.48 -0.47
C VAL A 206 -16.11 1.29 0.05
N ILE A 207 -16.34 0.84 1.29
CA ILE A 207 -15.77 -0.41 1.82
C ILE A 207 -16.17 -1.59 0.94
N SER A 208 -17.40 -1.67 0.46
CA SER A 208 -17.82 -2.78 -0.42
C SER A 208 -17.18 -2.74 -1.81
N ILE A 209 -16.72 -1.57 -2.27
CA ILE A 209 -16.06 -1.39 -3.57
C ILE A 209 -14.55 -1.65 -3.46
N THR A 210 -13.87 -1.07 -2.46
CA THR A 210 -12.40 -1.15 -2.36
C THR A 210 -11.91 -2.52 -1.92
N ASP A 211 -10.72 -2.94 -2.35
CA ASP A 211 -10.10 -4.22 -1.97
C ASP A 211 -9.61 -4.29 -0.51
N GLY A 212 -9.87 -3.27 0.29
CA GLY A 212 -9.43 -3.17 1.66
C GLY A 212 -9.64 -1.78 2.22
N GLN A 213 -9.28 -1.63 3.49
CA GLN A 213 -9.37 -0.37 4.19
C GLN A 213 -8.30 -0.26 5.28
N LEU A 214 -7.79 0.95 5.47
CA LEU A 214 -7.04 1.36 6.64
C LEU A 214 -7.94 2.26 7.47
N PHE A 215 -8.37 1.77 8.62
CA PHE A 215 -9.21 2.52 9.54
C PHE A 215 -8.36 3.24 10.58
N LEU A 216 -8.44 4.57 10.59
CA LEU A 216 -7.72 5.43 11.53
C LEU A 216 -8.63 5.83 12.68
N GLU A 217 -8.24 5.54 13.92
CA GLU A 217 -9.05 5.82 15.11
C GLU A 217 -8.57 7.02 15.90
N THR A 218 -9.51 7.86 16.31
CA THR A 218 -9.27 9.04 17.14
C THR A 218 -8.68 8.65 18.51
N ASP A 219 -9.15 7.58 19.13
CA ASP A 219 -8.68 7.16 20.46
C ASP A 219 -7.22 6.69 20.43
N LEU A 220 -6.83 5.93 19.39
CA LEU A 220 -5.43 5.55 19.17
C LEU A 220 -4.54 6.77 18.93
N PHE A 221 -5.03 7.72 18.13
CA PHE A 221 -4.30 8.95 17.83
C PHE A 221 -4.07 9.80 19.09
N ASN A 222 -5.09 9.92 19.94
CA ASN A 222 -5.05 10.65 21.21
C ASN A 222 -4.16 9.94 22.25
N ALA A 223 -4.09 8.61 22.22
CA ALA A 223 -3.17 7.80 23.02
C ALA A 223 -1.71 7.85 22.52
N GLY A 224 -1.42 8.65 21.48
CA GLY A 224 -0.07 8.79 20.93
C GLY A 224 0.37 7.64 20.04
N ILE A 225 -0.54 6.77 19.59
CA ILE A 225 -0.27 5.73 18.60
C ILE A 225 -0.45 6.34 17.22
N ARG A 226 0.66 6.55 16.50
CA ARG A 226 0.69 7.18 15.18
C ARG A 226 1.64 6.40 14.28
N PRO A 227 1.23 5.92 13.09
CA PRO A 227 -0.12 6.02 12.51
C PRO A 227 -1.20 5.29 13.33
N ALA A 228 -2.38 5.89 13.43
CA ALA A 228 -3.46 5.44 14.32
C ALA A 228 -4.30 4.30 13.73
N ILE A 229 -3.65 3.28 13.16
CA ILE A 229 -4.32 2.20 12.43
C ILE A 229 -4.97 1.20 13.41
N ASN A 230 -6.28 0.98 13.28
CA ASN A 230 -6.94 -0.14 13.95
C ASN A 230 -6.69 -1.43 13.17
N VAL A 231 -5.83 -2.29 13.71
CA VAL A 231 -5.45 -3.59 13.10
C VAL A 231 -6.58 -4.62 13.02
N GLY A 232 -7.61 -4.49 13.86
CA GLY A 232 -8.77 -5.40 13.89
C GLY A 232 -9.79 -5.08 12.79
N ILE A 233 -10.01 -3.78 12.52
CA ILE A 233 -10.96 -3.31 11.48
C ILE A 233 -10.29 -3.21 10.11
N SER A 234 -9.00 -2.85 10.09
CA SER A 234 -8.25 -2.68 8.84
C SER A 234 -7.93 -4.02 8.17
N VAL A 235 -8.07 -4.08 6.85
CA VAL A 235 -7.83 -5.30 6.07
C VAL A 235 -7.37 -4.96 4.66
N SER A 236 -6.61 -5.87 4.07
CA SER A 236 -6.34 -5.92 2.63
C SER A 236 -6.77 -7.30 2.14
N ARG A 237 -7.67 -7.36 1.17
CA ARG A 237 -8.17 -8.62 0.58
C ARG A 237 -7.13 -9.26 -0.33
N VAL A 238 -6.27 -8.46 -0.97
CA VAL A 238 -5.09 -8.93 -1.73
C VAL A 238 -4.08 -9.60 -0.80
N GLY A 239 -4.00 -9.16 0.45
CA GLY A 239 -3.23 -9.83 1.49
C GLY A 239 -1.73 -9.92 1.19
N GLY A 240 -1.17 -11.11 1.39
CA GLY A 240 0.27 -11.36 1.30
C GLY A 240 0.85 -11.31 -0.12
N ASP A 241 0.02 -11.25 -1.15
CA ASP A 241 0.48 -11.22 -2.55
C ASP A 241 0.94 -9.82 -2.97
N ALA A 242 0.50 -8.78 -2.25
CA ALA A 242 1.03 -7.42 -2.38
C ALA A 242 2.36 -7.20 -1.63
N GLN A 243 2.85 -8.20 -0.89
CA GLN A 243 4.06 -8.08 -0.07
C GLN A 243 5.29 -8.63 -0.80
N THR A 244 6.45 -8.01 -0.54
CA THR A 244 7.73 -8.66 -0.89
C THR A 244 7.90 -9.92 -0.06
N ARG A 245 8.68 -10.88 -0.58
CA ARG A 245 8.94 -12.14 0.11
C ARG A 245 9.58 -11.92 1.48
N ALA A 246 10.51 -10.97 1.59
CA ALA A 246 11.14 -10.57 2.85
C ALA A 246 10.11 -10.11 3.89
N MET A 247 9.17 -9.23 3.51
CA MET A 247 8.13 -8.75 4.42
C MET A 247 7.20 -9.88 4.86
N LYS A 248 6.77 -10.73 3.91
CA LYS A 248 5.90 -11.89 4.20
C LYS A 248 6.54 -12.85 5.20
N GLN A 249 7.85 -13.08 5.09
CA GLN A 249 8.61 -13.95 6.02
C GLN A 249 8.57 -13.43 7.47
N VAL A 250 8.63 -12.11 7.68
CA VAL A 250 8.74 -11.54 9.03
C VAL A 250 7.41 -11.06 9.63
N ALA A 251 6.43 -10.71 8.79
CA ALA A 251 5.17 -10.08 9.21
C ALA A 251 3.95 -11.00 9.14
N SER A 252 4.08 -12.24 8.67
CA SER A 252 2.95 -13.17 8.47
C SER A 252 2.02 -13.34 9.68
N ARG A 253 2.59 -13.35 10.90
CA ARG A 253 1.83 -13.49 12.15
C ARG A 253 1.45 -12.16 12.82
N LEU A 254 2.05 -11.05 12.38
CA LEU A 254 1.99 -9.76 13.06
C LEU A 254 0.55 -9.28 13.31
N LYS A 255 -0.30 -9.37 12.28
CA LYS A 255 -1.71 -8.92 12.39
C LYS A 255 -2.48 -9.75 13.40
N LEU A 256 -2.32 -11.08 13.38
CA LEU A 256 -3.00 -11.99 14.30
C LEU A 256 -2.52 -11.74 15.74
N ASP A 257 -1.21 -11.62 15.93
CA ASP A 257 -0.63 -11.38 17.26
C ASP A 257 -1.10 -10.04 17.85
N LEU A 258 -1.20 -8.97 17.03
CA LEU A 258 -1.71 -7.66 17.47
C LEU A 258 -3.23 -7.65 17.71
N ALA A 259 -4.00 -8.43 16.94
CA ALA A 259 -5.44 -8.58 17.17
C ALA A 259 -5.71 -9.29 18.50
N GLN A 260 -5.01 -10.40 18.76
CA GLN A 260 -5.08 -11.12 20.04
C GLN A 260 -4.62 -10.24 21.21
N PHE A 261 -3.56 -9.46 21.02
CA PHE A 261 -3.10 -8.49 22.02
C PHE A 261 -4.22 -7.51 22.41
N ARG A 262 -4.93 -6.93 21.45
CA ARG A 262 -6.02 -5.97 21.73
C ARG A 262 -7.18 -6.63 22.48
N GLU A 263 -7.56 -7.82 22.08
CA GLU A 263 -8.61 -8.59 22.75
C GLU A 263 -8.23 -8.83 24.22
N LEU A 264 -7.02 -9.32 24.47
CA LEU A 264 -6.51 -9.57 25.83
C LEU A 264 -6.32 -8.29 26.65
N GLN A 265 -5.92 -7.19 26.01
CA GLN A 265 -5.76 -5.90 26.69
C GLN A 265 -7.09 -5.41 27.28
N ALA A 266 -8.20 -5.63 26.57
CA ALA A 266 -9.54 -5.31 27.08
C ALA A 266 -9.86 -6.15 28.33
N PHE A 267 -9.60 -7.46 28.31
CA PHE A 267 -9.85 -8.35 29.46
C PHE A 267 -8.94 -8.08 30.66
N ALA A 268 -7.66 -7.82 30.43
CA ALA A 268 -6.67 -7.56 31.47
C ALA A 268 -6.96 -6.28 32.26
N THR A 269 -7.77 -5.37 31.73
CA THR A 269 -8.22 -4.17 32.45
C THR A 269 -9.23 -4.52 33.57
N PHE A 270 -9.89 -5.69 33.50
CA PHE A 270 -10.95 -6.11 34.41
C PHE A 270 -10.60 -7.30 35.32
N GLY A 271 -9.45 -7.96 35.14
CA GLY A 271 -9.07 -9.17 35.88
C GLY A 271 -7.73 -9.04 36.62
N SER A 272 -7.65 -9.58 37.84
CA SER A 272 -6.48 -9.46 38.71
C SER A 272 -5.42 -10.57 38.59
N ASP A 273 -5.72 -11.67 37.89
CA ASP A 273 -4.78 -12.78 37.71
C ASP A 273 -4.70 -13.20 36.23
N VAL A 274 -3.61 -12.76 35.59
CA VAL A 274 -3.28 -13.14 34.21
C VAL A 274 -2.15 -14.16 34.27
N ASP A 275 -2.31 -15.31 33.62
CA ASP A 275 -1.28 -16.34 33.62
C ASP A 275 0.00 -15.86 32.91
N LYS A 276 1.13 -16.53 33.17
CA LYS A 276 2.45 -16.13 32.64
C LYS A 276 2.49 -16.04 31.11
N THR A 277 1.75 -16.89 30.40
CA THR A 277 1.76 -16.90 28.93
C THR A 277 0.98 -15.72 28.38
N THR A 278 -0.16 -15.40 28.97
CA THR A 278 -0.95 -14.21 28.62
C THR A 278 -0.20 -12.92 28.97
N LEU A 279 0.52 -12.87 30.10
CA LEU A 279 1.38 -11.73 30.44
C LEU A 279 2.49 -11.50 29.40
N GLN A 280 3.16 -12.57 28.92
CA GLN A 280 4.17 -12.45 27.88
C GLN A 280 3.59 -11.92 26.56
N LEU A 281 2.39 -12.37 26.19
CA LEU A 281 1.71 -11.90 24.98
C LEU A 281 1.32 -10.41 25.10
N LEU A 282 0.83 -9.98 26.26
CA LEU A 282 0.54 -8.57 26.55
C LEU A 282 1.80 -7.70 26.48
N GLU A 283 2.88 -8.15 27.10
CA GLU A 283 4.15 -7.42 27.12
C GLU A 283 4.81 -7.32 25.73
N ARG A 284 4.72 -8.39 24.93
CA ARG A 284 5.17 -8.36 23.53
C ARG A 284 4.30 -7.43 22.69
N GLY A 285 2.97 -7.51 22.83
CA GLY A 285 2.03 -6.65 22.12
C GLY A 285 2.22 -5.15 22.41
N ARG A 286 2.52 -4.79 23.66
CA ARG A 286 2.88 -3.41 24.05
C ARG A 286 4.12 -2.91 23.30
N ARG A 287 5.19 -3.72 23.25
CA ARG A 287 6.42 -3.38 22.54
C ARG A 287 6.23 -3.32 21.03
N MET A 288 5.45 -4.24 20.46
CA MET A 288 5.10 -4.21 19.05
C MET A 288 4.28 -2.97 18.69
N THR A 289 3.34 -2.57 19.53
CA THR A 289 2.56 -1.34 19.34
C THR A 289 3.47 -0.11 19.37
N GLU A 290 4.45 -0.07 20.28
CA GLU A 290 5.43 1.01 20.34
C GLU A 290 6.39 1.01 19.15
N LEU A 291 6.84 -0.16 18.69
CA LEU A 291 7.72 -0.32 17.54
C LEU A 291 7.07 0.16 16.24
N LEU A 292 5.77 -0.05 16.08
CA LEU A 292 5.03 0.35 14.89
C LEU A 292 4.65 1.85 14.86
N LYS A 293 4.98 2.61 15.90
CA LYS A 293 4.84 4.07 15.85
C LYS A 293 5.89 4.64 14.92
N GLN A 294 5.47 5.60 14.10
CA GLN A 294 6.32 6.25 13.12
C GLN A 294 5.93 7.72 12.98
N LYS A 295 6.94 8.59 12.95
CA LYS A 295 6.75 10.02 12.73
C LYS A 295 6.37 10.31 11.29
N GLN A 296 5.61 11.38 11.10
CA GLN A 296 5.25 11.86 9.76
C GLN A 296 6.52 12.30 9.01
N TYR A 297 6.54 12.06 7.70
CA TYR A 297 7.66 12.40 6.81
C TYR A 297 8.99 11.67 7.08
N GLU A 298 8.96 10.60 7.88
CA GLU A 298 10.11 9.70 8.09
C GLU A 298 9.85 8.31 7.49
N PRO A 299 9.70 8.15 6.16
CA PRO A 299 9.46 6.84 5.56
C PRO A 299 10.65 5.90 5.83
N ARG A 300 10.36 4.65 6.20
CA ARG A 300 11.38 3.62 6.44
C ARG A 300 11.61 2.80 5.17
N PRO A 301 12.86 2.54 4.74
CA PRO A 301 13.13 1.65 3.63
C PRO A 301 12.75 0.20 3.98
N LEU A 302 12.54 -0.64 2.96
CA LEU A 302 12.09 -2.03 3.13
C LEU A 302 12.95 -2.81 4.13
N TRP A 303 14.28 -2.74 3.98
CA TRP A 303 15.20 -3.48 4.85
C TRP A 303 15.04 -3.10 6.33
N ALA A 304 14.85 -1.80 6.63
CA ALA A 304 14.71 -1.30 7.99
C ALA A 304 13.42 -1.82 8.65
N GLN A 305 12.31 -1.79 7.90
CA GLN A 305 11.04 -2.36 8.36
C GLN A 305 11.19 -3.87 8.62
N VAL A 306 11.85 -4.59 7.72
CA VAL A 306 12.03 -6.05 7.82
C VAL A 306 12.82 -6.43 9.07
N VAL A 307 13.96 -5.76 9.34
CA VAL A 307 14.80 -6.09 10.50
C VAL A 307 14.13 -5.69 11.82
N ALA A 308 13.42 -4.56 11.86
CA ALA A 308 12.68 -4.12 13.04
C ALA A 308 11.55 -5.09 13.38
N ILE A 309 10.71 -5.44 12.39
CA ILE A 309 9.61 -6.39 12.58
C ILE A 309 10.14 -7.76 12.98
N PHE A 310 11.24 -8.23 12.36
CA PHE A 310 11.87 -9.49 12.75
C PHE A 310 12.29 -9.51 14.22
N ALA A 311 12.93 -8.44 14.71
CA ALA A 311 13.35 -8.34 16.11
C ALA A 311 12.14 -8.41 17.06
N GLY A 312 11.08 -7.69 16.73
CA GLY A 312 9.85 -7.66 17.51
C GLY A 312 9.10 -8.99 17.53
N THR A 313 8.88 -9.61 16.38
CA THR A 313 8.10 -10.86 16.27
C THR A 313 8.83 -12.07 16.89
N ASN A 314 10.16 -12.05 16.92
CA ASN A 314 10.97 -13.13 17.51
C ASN A 314 11.34 -12.88 18.99
N GLY A 315 10.79 -11.84 19.63
CA GLY A 315 10.95 -11.61 21.07
C GLY A 315 12.29 -11.00 21.48
N TYR A 316 13.09 -10.48 20.54
CA TYR A 316 14.36 -9.81 20.88
C TYR A 316 14.16 -8.49 21.63
N LEU A 317 12.94 -7.93 21.59
CA LEU A 317 12.57 -6.71 22.30
C LEU A 317 12.03 -6.97 23.71
N ASP A 318 11.77 -8.22 24.11
CA ASP A 318 11.04 -8.55 25.34
C ASP A 318 11.73 -8.00 26.61
N LYS A 319 13.06 -7.83 26.60
CA LYS A 319 13.84 -7.26 27.71
C LYS A 319 13.98 -5.73 27.66
N ILE A 320 13.65 -5.12 26.53
CA ILE A 320 13.76 -3.67 26.36
C ILE A 320 12.55 -2.99 27.01
N PRO A 321 12.74 -1.96 27.85
CA PRO A 321 11.63 -1.18 28.40
C PRO A 321 10.78 -0.55 27.30
N VAL A 322 9.44 -0.56 27.43
CA VAL A 322 8.52 -0.06 26.39
C VAL A 322 8.86 1.38 25.98
N ASN A 323 9.15 2.26 26.94
CA ASN A 323 9.51 3.66 26.68
C ASN A 323 10.84 3.86 25.95
N ARG A 324 11.66 2.82 25.78
CA ARG A 324 12.95 2.84 25.06
C ARG A 324 12.88 2.18 23.68
N ILE A 325 11.73 1.65 23.26
CA ILE A 325 11.59 0.90 22.00
C ILE A 325 11.86 1.79 20.77
N GLN A 326 11.38 3.04 20.77
CA GLN A 326 11.64 3.98 19.68
C GLN A 326 13.14 4.36 19.58
N ASP A 327 13.81 4.55 20.73
CA ASP A 327 15.27 4.80 20.75
C ASP A 327 16.04 3.57 20.26
N TRP A 328 15.61 2.38 20.68
CA TRP A 328 16.16 1.11 20.25
C TRP A 328 16.07 0.96 18.73
N GLU A 329 14.88 1.20 18.15
CA GLU A 329 14.64 1.08 16.72
C GLU A 329 15.58 1.99 15.92
N GLN A 330 15.65 3.28 16.29
CA GLN A 330 16.47 4.26 15.59
C GLN A 330 17.96 3.95 15.65
N GLN A 331 18.46 3.52 16.82
CA GLN A 331 19.86 3.15 16.99
C GLN A 331 20.19 1.82 16.30
N PHE A 332 19.28 0.85 16.36
CA PHE A 332 19.46 -0.45 15.73
C PHE A 332 19.49 -0.34 14.20
N ILE A 333 18.60 0.46 13.60
CA ILE A 333 18.59 0.73 12.16
C ILE A 333 19.94 1.31 11.72
N LYS A 334 20.46 2.33 12.43
CA LYS A 334 21.77 2.92 12.14
C LYS A 334 22.92 1.91 12.28
N TYR A 335 22.86 1.08 13.32
CA TYR A 335 23.86 0.03 13.54
C TYR A 335 23.89 -0.98 12.38
N ILE A 336 22.72 -1.45 11.92
CA ILE A 336 22.64 -2.36 10.78
C ILE A 336 23.15 -1.70 9.50
N GLU A 337 22.77 -0.44 9.24
CA GLU A 337 23.21 0.30 8.06
C GLU A 337 24.74 0.47 8.01
N MET A 338 25.36 0.77 9.15
CA MET A 338 26.81 1.02 9.22
C MET A 338 27.64 -0.27 9.29
N SER A 339 27.19 -1.28 10.04
CA SER A 339 27.99 -2.48 10.33
C SER A 339 27.67 -3.68 9.46
N TYR A 340 26.50 -3.69 8.79
CA TYR A 340 26.05 -4.82 7.96
C TYR A 340 25.49 -4.35 6.60
N PRO A 341 26.26 -3.60 5.79
CA PRO A 341 25.80 -3.11 4.48
C PRO A 341 25.43 -4.24 3.51
N ASP A 342 26.09 -5.40 3.60
CA ASP A 342 25.77 -6.57 2.78
C ASP A 342 24.37 -7.12 3.07
N LEU A 343 23.94 -7.08 4.33
CA LEU A 343 22.59 -7.49 4.73
C LEU A 343 21.54 -6.53 4.16
N VAL A 344 21.82 -5.23 4.24
CA VAL A 344 20.97 -4.17 3.67
C VAL A 344 20.81 -4.36 2.17
N ASN A 345 21.92 -4.52 1.46
CA ASN A 345 21.93 -4.69 0.01
C ASN A 345 21.22 -6.00 -0.40
N GLY A 346 21.50 -7.12 0.27
CA GLY A 346 20.87 -8.40 0.00
C GLY A 346 19.34 -8.37 0.15
N ILE A 347 18.82 -7.73 1.21
CA ILE A 347 17.37 -7.59 1.39
C ILE A 347 16.75 -6.71 0.28
N MET A 348 17.42 -5.63 -0.11
CA MET A 348 16.90 -4.69 -1.12
C MET A 348 16.91 -5.30 -2.54
N THR A 349 17.92 -6.08 -2.88
CA THR A 349 18.07 -6.69 -4.22
C THR A 349 17.26 -7.98 -4.35
N GLU A 350 17.42 -8.92 -3.41
CA GLU A 350 16.75 -10.23 -3.47
C GLU A 350 15.27 -10.14 -3.06
N LYS A 351 14.90 -9.07 -2.33
CA LYS A 351 13.57 -8.90 -1.73
C LYS A 351 13.13 -10.12 -0.90
N ARG A 352 14.12 -10.84 -0.33
CA ARG A 352 13.99 -12.06 0.46
C ARG A 352 15.02 -12.02 1.61
N ILE A 353 14.69 -12.68 2.71
CA ILE A 353 15.67 -13.05 3.74
C ILE A 353 16.05 -14.53 3.58
N SER A 354 17.32 -14.80 3.27
CA SER A 354 17.91 -16.14 3.25
C SER A 354 18.22 -16.63 4.67
N ASP A 355 18.46 -17.93 4.85
CA ASP A 355 18.79 -18.49 6.17
C ASP A 355 20.12 -17.94 6.71
N GLU A 356 21.07 -17.65 5.83
CA GLU A 356 22.31 -16.96 6.17
C GLU A 356 22.05 -15.54 6.68
N ASN A 357 21.17 -14.79 6.00
CA ASN A 357 20.77 -13.45 6.43
C ASN A 357 20.08 -13.49 7.80
N ILE A 358 19.24 -14.50 8.07
CA ILE A 358 18.63 -14.71 9.38
C ILE A 358 19.71 -14.93 10.44
N ALA A 359 20.67 -15.82 10.20
CA ALA A 359 21.72 -16.11 11.17
C ALA A 359 22.54 -14.85 11.50
N LYS A 360 22.96 -14.09 10.48
CA LYS A 360 23.66 -12.81 10.64
C LYS A 360 22.82 -11.80 11.42
N LEU A 361 21.54 -11.65 11.08
CA LEU A 361 20.63 -10.73 11.74
C LEU A 361 20.44 -11.08 13.22
N ARG A 362 20.30 -12.36 13.57
CA ARG A 362 20.20 -12.80 14.98
C ARG A 362 21.44 -12.41 15.78
N SER A 363 22.62 -12.73 15.27
CA SER A 363 23.88 -12.37 15.93
C SER A 363 24.04 -10.85 16.06
N ALA A 364 23.65 -10.08 15.04
CA ALA A 364 23.68 -8.63 15.07
C ALA A 364 22.75 -8.04 16.15
N ILE A 365 21.51 -8.53 16.24
CA ILE A 365 20.53 -8.09 17.25
C ILE A 365 21.04 -8.42 18.66
N GLU A 366 21.57 -9.63 18.88
CA GLU A 366 22.08 -10.03 20.19
C GLU A 366 23.29 -9.20 20.62
N ALA A 367 24.21 -8.91 19.70
CA ALA A 367 25.35 -8.04 19.96
C ALA A 367 24.89 -6.61 20.30
N PHE A 368 23.96 -6.06 19.52
CA PHE A 368 23.40 -4.73 19.76
C PHE A 368 22.66 -4.64 21.10
N ASN A 369 21.83 -5.63 21.43
CA ASN A 369 21.08 -5.65 22.68
C ASN A 369 21.98 -5.73 23.93
N ARG A 370 23.21 -6.23 23.82
CA ARG A 370 24.19 -6.22 24.92
C ARG A 370 24.83 -4.85 25.15
N THR A 371 24.91 -4.04 24.10
CA THR A 371 25.51 -2.70 24.16
C THR A 371 24.47 -1.59 24.31
N PHE A 372 23.21 -1.87 23.98
CA PHE A 372 22.10 -0.93 24.13
C PHE A 372 21.83 -0.66 25.62
N SER A 373 22.05 0.59 26.04
CA SER A 373 21.84 1.11 27.40
C SER A 373 20.72 2.13 27.45
#